data_AF-A0A2M9K616-F1
#
_entry.id   AF-A0A2M9K616-F1
#
_cell.length_a   1.000
_cell.length_b   1.000
_cell.length_c   1.000
_cell.angle_alpha   90.00
_cell.angle_beta   90.00
_cell.angle_gamma   90.00
#
_symmetry.space_group_name_H-M   'P 1'
#
loop_
_entity.id
_entity.type
_entity.pdbx_description
1 polymer ?
#
loop_
_entity_poly.entity_id
_entity_poly.type
_entity_poly.pdbx_seq_one_letter_code
_entity_poly.pdbx_strand_id
1 'polypeptide(L)'
;MNVPSYRSIERLALFGALLSAFGEIHPFCDHWAQGSTTAKCKRFYGARLVYLDGVTVGEEETPRADEPTMTASARGRRAVALHVATYTAIQTGAAVALTRAFGYRVPASALLAGAAINGATHAAIDRGALFLWLVDRAGQLGYVKHCQAVRLDKDGDAQAEITGPGTAWIELDAALHRIIGVGAAAVTTWLATRNRGRK
;
A
#
# COMPACT_ATOMS: atom_id res chain seq x y z
N MET A 1 12.58 3.62 -41.31
CA MET A 1 11.92 3.18 -40.06
C MET A 1 13.01 2.69 -39.12
N ASN A 2 13.22 3.36 -37.97
CA ASN A 2 14.21 2.91 -36.98
C ASN A 2 13.60 1.76 -36.18
N VAL A 3 14.07 0.54 -36.38
CA VAL A 3 13.67 -0.61 -35.56
C VAL A 3 14.15 -0.35 -34.13
N PRO A 4 13.27 -0.43 -33.10
CA PRO A 4 13.69 -0.24 -31.72
C PRO A 4 14.84 -1.20 -31.40
N SER A 5 15.91 -0.67 -30.78
CA SER A 5 17.00 -1.54 -30.33
C SER A 5 16.45 -2.64 -29.42
N TYR A 6 16.97 -3.87 -29.50
CA TYR A 6 16.58 -4.99 -28.62
C TYR A 6 16.54 -4.60 -27.13
N ARG A 7 17.39 -3.65 -26.72
CA ARG A 7 17.43 -3.09 -25.36
C ARG A 7 16.21 -2.26 -24.99
N SER A 8 15.68 -1.47 -25.93
CA SER A 8 14.46 -0.69 -25.68
C SER A 8 13.26 -1.61 -25.48
N ILE A 9 13.20 -2.69 -26.27
CA ILE A 9 12.17 -3.73 -26.15
C ILE A 9 12.31 -4.46 -24.80
N GLU A 10 13.52 -4.91 -24.43
CA GLU A 10 13.79 -5.56 -23.13
C GLU A 10 13.35 -4.69 -21.95
N ARG A 11 13.69 -3.39 -21.99
CA ARG A 11 13.32 -2.44 -20.93
C ARG A 11 11.82 -2.24 -20.81
N LEU A 12 11.13 -2.04 -21.93
CA LEU A 12 9.68 -1.86 -21.94
C LEU A 12 8.95 -3.13 -21.49
N ALA A 13 9.42 -4.30 -21.93
CA ALA A 13 8.86 -5.59 -21.53
C ALA A 13 9.05 -5.84 -20.02
N LEU A 14 10.25 -5.61 -19.49
CA LEU A 14 10.51 -5.75 -18.05
C LEU A 14 9.71 -4.74 -17.24
N PHE A 15 9.67 -3.48 -17.67
CA PHE A 15 8.89 -2.44 -17.00
C PHE A 15 7.40 -2.81 -16.98
N GLY A 16 6.84 -3.22 -18.12
CA GLY A 16 5.44 -3.66 -18.21
C GLY A 16 5.16 -4.85 -17.28
N ALA A 17 6.01 -5.88 -17.28
CA ALA A 17 5.85 -7.03 -16.41
C ALA A 17 5.88 -6.66 -14.92
N LEU A 18 6.82 -5.81 -14.51
CA LEU A 18 6.92 -5.33 -13.12
C LEU A 18 5.75 -4.41 -12.74
N LEU A 19 5.35 -3.50 -13.64
CA LEU A 19 4.21 -2.63 -13.43
C LEU A 19 2.92 -3.43 -13.25
N SER A 20 2.66 -4.42 -14.11
CA SER A 20 1.50 -5.31 -13.98
C SER A 20 1.58 -6.13 -12.69
N ALA A 21 2.74 -6.70 -12.36
CA ALA A 21 2.91 -7.41 -11.09
C ALA A 21 2.62 -6.51 -9.89
N PHE A 22 3.11 -5.27 -9.90
CA PHE A 22 2.93 -4.36 -8.77
C PHE A 22 1.50 -3.83 -8.68
N GLY A 23 0.91 -3.46 -9.81
CA GLY A 23 -0.43 -2.88 -9.90
C GLY A 23 -1.55 -3.88 -9.64
N GLU A 24 -1.49 -5.07 -10.24
CA GLU A 24 -2.58 -6.05 -10.16
C GLU A 24 -2.57 -6.86 -8.85
N ILE A 25 -1.41 -6.97 -8.20
CA ILE A 25 -1.29 -7.68 -6.92
C ILE A 25 -1.60 -6.77 -5.74
N HIS A 26 -1.49 -5.46 -5.92
CA HIS A 26 -1.79 -4.49 -4.88
C HIS A 26 -3.19 -4.67 -4.26
N PRO A 27 -4.30 -4.75 -5.04
CA PRO A 27 -5.63 -4.99 -4.47
C PRO A 27 -5.72 -6.31 -3.71
N PHE A 28 -5.03 -7.36 -4.16
CA PHE A 28 -4.98 -8.63 -3.43
C PHE A 28 -4.30 -8.45 -2.07
N CYS A 29 -3.16 -7.75 -2.01
CA CYS A 29 -2.48 -7.46 -0.75
C CYS A 29 -3.39 -6.69 0.23
N ASP A 30 -4.07 -5.65 -0.23
CA ASP A 30 -4.84 -4.74 0.61
C ASP A 30 -6.22 -5.29 1.03
N HIS A 31 -6.82 -6.15 0.20
CA HIS A 31 -8.19 -6.60 0.45
C HIS A 31 -8.28 -8.07 0.88
N TRP A 32 -7.29 -8.90 0.54
CA TRP A 32 -7.31 -10.33 0.86
C TRP A 32 -6.21 -10.74 1.83
N ALA A 33 -4.96 -10.32 1.59
CA ALA A 33 -3.84 -10.72 2.43
C ALA A 33 -3.77 -9.90 3.74
N GLN A 34 -4.28 -8.68 3.72
CA GLN A 34 -4.33 -7.80 4.88
C GLN A 34 -5.40 -8.26 5.88
N GLY A 35 -4.99 -8.50 7.12
CA GLY A 35 -5.93 -8.78 8.21
C GLY A 35 -6.80 -7.57 8.57
N SER A 36 -8.07 -7.82 8.90
CA SER A 36 -9.06 -6.79 9.24
C SER A 36 -8.60 -5.85 10.36
N THR A 37 -8.03 -6.38 11.44
CA THR A 37 -7.49 -5.59 12.55
C THR A 37 -6.33 -4.69 12.11
N THR A 38 -5.52 -5.16 11.17
CA THR A 38 -4.43 -4.35 10.60
C THR A 38 -4.99 -3.20 9.79
N ALA A 39 -5.98 -3.46 8.92
CA ALA A 39 -6.66 -2.44 8.14
C ALA A 39 -7.31 -1.37 9.03
N LYS A 40 -8.03 -1.78 10.07
CA LYS A 40 -8.67 -0.88 11.04
C LYS A 40 -7.65 0.00 11.77
N CYS A 41 -6.54 -0.59 12.22
CA CYS A 41 -5.63 0.08 13.14
C CYS A 41 -4.52 0.90 12.46
N LYS A 42 -4.22 0.68 11.17
CA LYS A 42 -3.03 1.26 10.51
C LYS A 42 -2.98 2.78 10.52
N ARG A 43 -4.13 3.45 10.72
CA ARG A 43 -4.28 4.92 10.81
C ARG A 43 -4.49 5.44 12.23
N PHE A 44 -4.27 4.63 13.27
CA PHE A 44 -4.39 5.09 14.65
C PHE A 44 -3.25 6.03 15.06
N TYR A 45 -3.61 7.12 15.75
CA TYR A 45 -2.69 8.11 16.31
C TYR A 45 -3.15 8.51 17.72
N GLY A 46 -2.21 9.07 18.48
CA GLY A 46 -2.45 9.62 19.81
C GLY A 46 -1.97 8.72 20.95
N ALA A 47 -2.14 9.24 22.16
CA ALA A 47 -1.69 8.61 23.40
C ALA A 47 -2.76 7.73 24.06
N ARG A 48 -4.03 7.78 23.59
CA ARG A 48 -5.10 6.94 24.14
C ARG A 48 -4.72 5.47 24.10
N LEU A 49 -5.07 4.75 25.16
CA LEU A 49 -4.77 3.33 25.27
C LEU A 49 -5.78 2.52 24.46
N VAL A 50 -5.26 1.53 23.75
CA VAL A 50 -6.03 0.57 22.97
C VAL A 50 -5.49 -0.84 23.20
N TYR A 51 -6.37 -1.83 23.08
CA TYR A 51 -6.02 -3.24 23.07
C TYR A 51 -5.40 -3.66 21.72
N LEU A 52 -4.91 -4.90 21.64
CA LEU A 52 -4.29 -5.43 20.42
C LEU A 52 -5.25 -5.47 19.21
N ASP A 53 -6.53 -5.69 19.46
CA ASP A 53 -7.59 -5.65 18.45
C ASP A 53 -8.02 -4.22 18.04
N GLY A 54 -7.49 -3.20 18.72
CA GLY A 54 -7.78 -1.80 18.46
C GLY A 54 -9.03 -1.27 19.13
N VAL A 55 -9.66 -2.01 20.05
CA VAL A 55 -10.69 -1.46 20.96
C VAL A 55 -10.04 -0.45 21.91
N THR A 56 -10.69 0.70 22.12
CA THR A 56 -10.22 1.70 23.08
C THR A 56 -10.50 1.22 24.50
N VAL A 57 -9.56 1.44 25.42
CA VAL A 57 -9.78 1.14 26.83
C VAL A 57 -10.91 2.01 27.38
N GLY A 58 -11.89 1.38 28.03
CA GLY A 58 -13.13 1.97 28.50
C GLY A 58 -14.31 1.88 27.52
N GLU A 59 -14.09 1.37 26.29
CA GLU A 59 -15.13 1.13 25.28
C GLU A 59 -15.41 -0.36 25.04
N GLU A 60 -14.76 -1.24 25.81
CA GLU A 60 -15.00 -2.68 25.76
C GLU A 60 -16.39 -3.07 26.31
N GLU A 61 -17.05 -4.04 25.65
CA GLU A 61 -18.35 -4.56 26.10
C GLU A 61 -18.24 -5.34 27.41
N THR A 62 -17.09 -6.01 27.62
CA THR A 62 -16.77 -6.75 28.83
C THR A 62 -15.42 -6.27 29.38
N PRO A 63 -15.23 -6.16 30.70
CA PRO A 63 -13.96 -5.69 31.28
C PRO A 63 -12.76 -6.56 30.90
N ARG A 64 -11.66 -5.94 30.47
CA ARG A 64 -10.42 -6.62 30.04
C ARG A 64 -9.20 -6.13 30.83
N ALA A 65 -9.32 -6.06 32.15
CA ALA A 65 -8.35 -5.42 33.04
C ALA A 65 -6.93 -6.01 32.96
N ASP A 66 -6.81 -7.31 32.66
CA ASP A 66 -5.53 -8.02 32.61
C ASP A 66 -4.88 -8.07 31.23
N GLU A 67 -5.57 -7.56 30.19
CA GLU A 67 -5.03 -7.58 28.84
C GLU A 67 -4.04 -6.44 28.59
N PRO A 68 -2.91 -6.71 27.92
CA PRO A 68 -1.92 -5.70 27.64
C PRO A 68 -2.45 -4.63 26.69
N THR A 69 -2.22 -3.36 27.05
CA THR A 69 -2.61 -2.19 26.25
C THR A 69 -1.38 -1.49 25.66
N MET A 70 -1.61 -0.66 24.66
CA MET A 70 -0.59 0.23 24.10
C MET A 70 -1.22 1.53 23.61
N THR A 71 -0.41 2.55 23.36
CA THR A 71 -0.93 3.78 22.74
C THR A 71 -1.45 3.51 21.34
N ALA A 72 -2.48 4.25 20.92
CA ALA A 72 -3.03 4.20 19.57
C ALA A 72 -1.93 4.41 18.50
N SER A 73 -1.01 5.36 18.73
CA SER A 73 0.16 5.55 17.85
C SER A 73 1.06 4.31 17.74
N ALA A 74 1.36 3.63 18.85
CA ALA A 74 2.17 2.40 18.82
C ALA A 74 1.45 1.28 18.08
N ARG A 75 0.14 1.12 18.34
CA ARG A 75 -0.70 0.14 17.65
C ARG A 75 -0.76 0.39 16.15
N GLY A 76 -0.88 1.65 15.74
CA GLY A 76 -0.94 2.05 14.35
C GLY A 76 0.37 1.82 13.60
N ARG A 77 1.52 2.12 14.21
CA ARG A 77 2.83 1.78 13.64
C ARG A 77 3.01 0.27 13.48
N ARG A 78 2.58 -0.52 14.47
CA ARG A 78 2.64 -1.98 14.40
C ARG A 78 1.76 -2.54 13.28
N ALA A 79 0.54 -2.00 13.10
CA ALA A 79 -0.33 -2.38 11.99
C ALA A 79 0.32 -2.08 10.63
N VAL A 80 0.79 -0.85 10.40
CA VAL A 80 1.44 -0.50 9.12
C VAL A 80 2.66 -1.36 8.87
N ALA A 81 3.51 -1.58 9.88
CA ALA A 81 4.70 -2.41 9.72
C ALA A 81 4.35 -3.84 9.29
N LEU A 82 3.34 -4.45 9.91
CA LEU A 82 2.87 -5.78 9.53
C LEU A 82 2.30 -5.80 8.11
N HIS A 83 1.46 -4.81 7.77
CA HIS A 83 0.87 -4.67 6.44
C HIS A 83 1.95 -4.58 5.35
N VAL A 84 2.88 -3.66 5.53
CA VAL A 84 3.96 -3.40 4.56
C VAL A 84 4.89 -4.59 4.44
N ALA A 85 5.18 -5.30 5.54
CA ALA A 85 5.98 -6.52 5.49
C ALA A 85 5.29 -7.60 4.63
N THR A 86 4.00 -7.86 4.87
CA THR A 86 3.20 -8.81 4.07
C THR A 86 3.11 -8.39 2.61
N TYR A 87 2.77 -7.12 2.36
CA TYR A 87 2.68 -6.51 1.04
C TYR A 87 4.00 -6.68 0.27
N THR A 88 5.12 -6.30 0.89
CA THR A 88 6.44 -6.34 0.25
C THR A 88 6.85 -7.77 -0.07
N ALA A 89 6.58 -8.72 0.83
CA ALA A 89 6.88 -10.13 0.63
C ALA A 89 6.08 -10.72 -0.55
N ILE A 90 4.77 -10.51 -0.59
CA ILE A 90 3.89 -11.03 -1.65
C ILE A 90 4.26 -10.40 -3.00
N GLN A 91 4.37 -9.08 -3.05
CA GLN A 91 4.60 -8.39 -4.30
C GLN A 91 6.00 -8.67 -4.88
N THR A 92 7.03 -8.69 -4.03
CA THR A 92 8.39 -9.05 -4.47
C THR A 92 8.43 -10.51 -4.93
N GLY A 93 7.80 -11.41 -4.19
CA GLY A 93 7.69 -12.82 -4.55
C GLY A 93 7.03 -13.02 -5.91
N ALA A 94 5.94 -12.30 -6.17
CA ALA A 94 5.25 -12.37 -7.45
C ALA A 94 6.04 -11.75 -8.60
N ALA A 95 6.71 -10.62 -8.40
CA ALA A 95 7.61 -10.06 -9.40
C ALA A 95 8.73 -11.06 -9.77
N VAL A 96 9.30 -11.74 -8.77
CA VAL A 96 10.30 -12.81 -9.00
C VAL A 96 9.67 -13.99 -9.76
N ALA A 97 8.51 -14.47 -9.34
CA ALA A 97 7.84 -15.61 -9.96
C ALA A 97 7.49 -15.33 -11.43
N LEU A 98 6.86 -14.18 -11.71
CA LEU A 98 6.48 -13.76 -13.06
C LEU A 98 7.70 -13.59 -13.95
N THR A 99 8.70 -12.82 -13.52
CA THR A 99 9.90 -12.61 -14.35
C THR A 99 10.64 -13.90 -14.62
N ARG A 100 10.77 -14.80 -13.63
CA ARG A 100 11.39 -16.12 -13.83
C ARG A 100 10.58 -17.03 -14.75
N ALA A 101 9.26 -17.03 -14.65
CA ALA A 101 8.39 -17.82 -15.52
C ALA A 101 8.56 -17.44 -17.00
N PHE A 102 8.84 -16.17 -17.29
CA PHE A 102 9.15 -15.68 -18.64
C PHE A 102 10.66 -15.65 -18.96
N GLY A 103 11.49 -16.39 -18.21
CA GLY A 103 12.91 -16.56 -18.50
C GLY A 103 13.81 -15.36 -18.14
N TYR A 104 13.26 -14.34 -17.47
CA TYR A 104 14.01 -13.15 -17.08
C TYR A 104 14.46 -13.21 -15.61
N ARG A 105 15.76 -13.01 -15.36
CA ARG A 105 16.30 -12.89 -13.99
C ARG A 105 16.60 -11.43 -13.67
N VAL A 106 15.80 -10.85 -12.78
CA VAL A 106 16.05 -9.52 -12.23
C VAL A 106 17.17 -9.60 -11.19
N PRO A 107 18.19 -8.73 -11.24
CA PRO A 107 19.22 -8.66 -10.21
C PRO A 107 18.61 -8.37 -8.83
N ALA A 108 19.08 -9.07 -7.79
CA ALA A 108 18.56 -8.93 -6.43
C ALA A 108 18.64 -7.49 -5.90
N SER A 109 19.72 -6.76 -6.20
CA SER A 109 19.88 -5.35 -5.81
C SER A 109 18.86 -4.43 -6.47
N ALA A 110 18.48 -4.70 -7.72
CA ALA A 110 17.45 -3.94 -8.41
C ALA A 110 16.06 -4.20 -7.81
N LEU A 111 15.74 -5.48 -7.52
CA LEU A 111 14.50 -5.85 -6.84
C LEU A 111 14.40 -5.21 -5.44
N LEU A 112 15.47 -5.27 -4.66
CA LEU A 112 15.51 -4.68 -3.32
C LEU A 112 15.31 -3.17 -3.36
N ALA A 113 15.90 -2.47 -4.33
CA ALA A 113 15.68 -1.03 -4.49
C ALA A 113 14.21 -0.71 -4.81
N GLY A 114 13.60 -1.45 -5.73
CA GLY A 114 12.17 -1.31 -6.04
C GLY A 114 11.26 -1.60 -4.84
N ALA A 115 11.53 -2.71 -4.14
CA ALA A 115 10.78 -3.12 -2.95
C ALA A 115 10.92 -2.10 -1.81
N ALA A 116 12.12 -1.54 -1.61
CA ALA A 116 12.36 -0.52 -0.59
C ALA A 116 11.62 0.77 -0.90
N ILE A 117 11.66 1.25 -2.16
CA ILE A 117 10.90 2.42 -2.59
C ILE A 117 9.42 2.17 -2.34
N ASN A 118 8.87 1.08 -2.89
CA ASN A 118 7.44 0.83 -2.81
C ASN A 118 6.97 0.63 -1.37
N GLY A 119 7.64 -0.24 -0.60
CA GLY A 119 7.29 -0.53 0.78
C GLY A 119 7.38 0.69 1.70
N ALA A 120 8.43 1.51 1.57
CA ALA A 120 8.59 2.70 2.41
C ALA A 120 7.53 3.77 2.11
N THR A 121 7.24 4.02 0.83
CA THR A 121 6.19 4.98 0.45
C THR A 121 4.80 4.48 0.81
N HIS A 122 4.54 3.18 0.64
CA HIS A 122 3.30 2.54 1.05
C HIS A 122 3.11 2.71 2.56
N ALA A 123 4.13 2.44 3.38
CA ALA A 123 4.09 2.65 4.83
C ALA A 123 3.73 4.10 5.21
N ALA A 124 4.34 5.07 4.54
CA ALA A 124 4.11 6.48 4.84
C ALA A 124 2.70 6.94 4.47
N ILE A 125 2.15 6.46 3.34
CA ILE A 125 0.81 6.80 2.86
C ILE A 125 -0.27 6.10 3.68
N ASP A 126 -0.07 4.83 4.03
CA ASP A 126 -1.03 4.06 4.80
C ASP A 126 -1.24 4.56 6.23
N ARG A 127 -0.24 5.28 6.75
CA ARG A 127 -0.37 6.05 7.99
C ARG A 127 -1.39 7.19 7.83
N GLY A 128 -1.68 7.68 6.63
CA GLY A 128 -2.78 8.61 6.32
C GLY A 128 -2.42 10.09 6.41
N ALA A 129 -1.47 10.49 7.27
CA ALA A 129 -1.10 11.90 7.43
C ALA A 129 -0.42 12.47 6.17
N LEU A 130 0.54 11.73 5.60
CA LEU A 130 1.20 12.13 4.35
C LEU A 130 0.21 12.16 3.18
N PHE A 131 -0.66 11.15 3.09
CA PHE A 131 -1.73 11.08 2.09
C PHE A 131 -2.61 12.32 2.14
N LEU A 132 -3.17 12.65 3.30
CA LEU A 132 -4.03 13.82 3.47
C LEU A 132 -3.33 15.13 3.13
N TRP A 133 -2.07 15.26 3.51
CA TRP A 133 -1.27 16.42 3.13
C TRP A 133 -1.11 16.53 1.60
N LEU A 134 -0.86 15.43 0.90
CA LEU A 134 -0.80 15.40 -0.56
C LEU A 134 -2.15 15.74 -1.21
N VAL A 135 -3.25 15.20 -0.68
CA VAL A 135 -4.61 15.49 -1.14
C VAL A 135 -4.94 16.97 -1.00
N ASP A 136 -4.57 17.58 0.13
CA ASP A 136 -4.71 19.03 0.35
C ASP A 136 -3.89 19.85 -0.63
N ARG A 137 -2.61 19.49 -0.82
CA ARG A 137 -1.75 20.15 -1.80
C ARG A 137 -2.23 20.01 -3.24
N ALA A 138 -2.94 18.94 -3.57
CA ALA A 138 -3.56 18.73 -4.87
C ALA A 138 -4.93 19.43 -5.01
N GLY A 139 -5.42 20.13 -3.98
CA GLY A 139 -6.73 20.79 -3.99
C GLY A 139 -7.92 19.81 -3.95
N GLN A 140 -7.71 18.55 -3.55
CA GLN A 140 -8.70 17.48 -3.62
C GLN A 140 -9.49 17.27 -2.32
N LEU A 141 -9.30 18.11 -1.29
CA LEU A 141 -10.09 17.99 -0.06
C LEU A 141 -11.58 18.18 -0.28
N GLY A 142 -11.98 19.02 -1.25
CA GLY A 142 -13.39 19.16 -1.64
C GLY A 142 -13.98 17.86 -2.13
N TYR A 143 -13.23 17.12 -2.98
CA TYR A 143 -13.64 15.81 -3.48
C TYR A 143 -13.79 14.79 -2.35
N VAL A 144 -12.80 14.70 -1.45
CA VAL A 144 -12.86 13.78 -0.28
C VAL A 144 -14.03 14.11 0.65
N LYS A 145 -14.32 15.40 0.87
CA LYS A 145 -15.44 15.82 1.72
C LYS A 145 -16.80 15.55 1.08
N HIS A 146 -16.91 15.67 -0.24
CA HIS A 146 -18.19 15.54 -0.95
C HIS A 146 -18.53 14.07 -1.26
N CYS A 147 -17.57 13.30 -1.78
CA CYS A 147 -17.79 11.94 -2.27
C CYS A 147 -17.54 10.90 -1.16
N GLN A 148 -18.47 10.89 -0.21
CA GLN A 148 -18.53 9.94 0.91
C GLN A 148 -19.46 8.77 0.59
N ALA A 149 -19.46 7.74 1.44
CA ALA A 149 -20.41 6.63 1.36
C ALA A 149 -21.38 6.68 2.54
N VAL A 150 -22.61 6.22 2.34
CA VAL A 150 -23.56 5.99 3.44
C VAL A 150 -23.50 4.51 3.83
N ARG A 151 -23.40 4.24 5.13
CA ARG A 151 -23.45 2.90 5.73
C ARG A 151 -24.66 2.79 6.64
N LEU A 152 -25.19 1.58 6.75
CA LEU A 152 -26.19 1.25 7.75
C LEU A 152 -25.48 0.59 8.92
N ASP A 153 -25.79 1.02 10.13
CA ASP A 153 -25.36 0.29 11.33
C ASP A 153 -26.26 -0.93 11.60
N LYS A 154 -26.01 -1.60 12.73
CA LYS A 154 -26.74 -2.80 13.15
C LYS A 154 -28.22 -2.54 13.42
N ASP A 155 -28.59 -1.29 13.71
CA ASP A 155 -29.96 -0.89 14.04
C ASP A 155 -30.68 -0.31 12.80
N GLY A 156 -29.96 -0.19 11.67
CA GLY A 156 -30.47 0.28 10.39
C GLY A 156 -30.30 1.79 10.18
N ASP A 157 -29.62 2.49 11.08
CA ASP A 157 -29.43 3.93 10.98
C ASP A 157 -28.30 4.28 9.99
N ALA A 158 -28.53 5.35 9.22
CA ALA A 158 -27.61 5.81 8.19
C ALA A 158 -26.47 6.65 8.78
N GLN A 159 -25.23 6.26 8.49
CA GLN A 159 -24.01 6.94 8.91
C GLN A 159 -23.14 7.28 7.70
N ALA A 160 -22.59 8.49 7.67
CA ALA A 160 -21.65 8.88 6.65
C ALA A 160 -20.25 8.31 6.95
N GLU A 161 -19.64 7.65 5.97
CA GLU A 161 -18.30 7.09 6.04
C GLU A 161 -17.38 7.77 5.01
N ILE A 162 -16.24 8.28 5.48
CA ILE A 162 -15.28 9.02 4.65
C ILE A 162 -14.13 8.13 4.15
N THR A 163 -13.78 7.07 4.87
CA THR A 163 -12.52 6.33 4.65
C THR A 163 -12.69 4.88 4.20
N GLY A 164 -13.93 4.43 3.96
CA GLY A 164 -14.25 3.06 3.56
C GLY A 164 -14.36 2.86 2.04
N PRO A 165 -14.56 1.63 1.56
CA PRO A 165 -14.71 1.33 0.13
C PRO A 165 -15.80 2.17 -0.56
N GLY A 166 -15.55 2.64 -1.78
CA GLY A 166 -16.51 3.48 -2.51
C GLY A 166 -16.53 4.96 -2.08
N THR A 167 -15.55 5.40 -1.29
CA THR A 167 -15.31 6.81 -0.98
C THR A 167 -14.21 7.39 -1.88
N ALA A 168 -14.24 8.70 -2.11
CA ALA A 168 -13.16 9.41 -2.81
C ALA A 168 -11.82 9.28 -2.09
N TRP A 169 -11.83 9.12 -0.75
CA TRP A 169 -10.61 8.82 -0.01
C TRP A 169 -9.94 7.56 -0.53
N ILE A 170 -10.67 6.44 -0.58
CA ILE A 170 -10.11 5.15 -1.00
C ILE A 170 -9.69 5.18 -2.47
N GLU A 171 -10.43 5.87 -3.33
CA GLU A 171 -10.05 6.01 -4.72
C GLU A 171 -8.73 6.76 -4.90
N LEU A 172 -8.57 7.92 -4.25
CA LEU A 172 -7.33 8.70 -4.29
C LEU A 172 -6.16 7.95 -3.64
N ASP A 173 -6.41 7.25 -2.54
CA ASP A 173 -5.42 6.41 -1.85
C ASP A 173 -4.93 5.28 -2.77
N ALA A 174 -5.84 4.56 -3.42
CA ALA A 174 -5.50 3.51 -4.39
C ALA A 174 -4.77 4.07 -5.62
N ALA A 175 -5.19 5.22 -6.14
CA ALA A 175 -4.51 5.88 -7.27
C ALA A 175 -3.07 6.29 -6.91
N LEU A 176 -2.86 6.83 -5.71
CA LEU A 176 -1.54 7.22 -5.22
C LEU A 176 -0.60 6.01 -5.07
N HIS A 177 -1.11 4.90 -4.54
CA HIS A 177 -0.30 3.70 -4.44
C HIS A 177 0.08 3.13 -5.82
N ARG A 178 -0.83 3.19 -6.80
CA ARG A 178 -0.54 2.75 -8.18
C ARG A 178 0.56 3.60 -8.83
N ILE A 179 0.53 4.93 -8.69
CA ILE A 179 1.56 5.78 -9.29
C ILE A 179 2.94 5.57 -8.65
N ILE A 180 2.98 5.21 -7.37
CA ILE A 180 4.22 4.77 -6.71
C ILE A 180 4.72 3.46 -7.31
N GLY A 181 3.82 2.50 -7.56
CA GLY A 181 4.15 1.25 -8.25
C GLY A 181 4.83 1.49 -9.60
N VAL A 182 4.39 2.51 -10.35
CA VAL A 182 5.06 2.95 -11.60
C VAL A 182 6.51 3.35 -11.34
N GLY A 183 6.75 4.21 -10.34
CA GLY A 183 8.10 4.65 -9.97
C GLY A 183 9.00 3.48 -9.54
N ALA A 184 8.49 2.59 -8.70
CA ALA A 184 9.22 1.40 -8.24
C ALA A 184 9.58 0.45 -9.40
N ALA A 185 8.64 0.20 -10.32
CA ALA A 185 8.88 -0.61 -11.51
C ALA A 185 9.92 0.04 -12.44
N ALA A 186 9.85 1.35 -12.63
CA ALA A 186 10.80 2.11 -13.45
C ALA A 186 12.22 2.05 -12.88
N VAL A 187 12.39 2.29 -11.58
CA VAL A 187 13.71 2.22 -10.91
C VAL A 187 14.28 0.80 -10.97
N THR A 188 13.46 -0.21 -10.68
CA THR A 188 13.88 -1.62 -10.77
C THR A 188 14.35 -1.97 -12.18
N THR A 189 13.59 -1.58 -13.19
CA THR A 189 13.93 -1.83 -14.61
C THR A 189 15.22 -1.13 -15.01
N TRP A 190 15.37 0.14 -14.62
CA TRP A 190 16.56 0.91 -14.92
C TRP A 190 17.80 0.28 -14.27
N LEU A 191 17.74 -0.06 -12.99
CA LEU A 191 18.84 -0.72 -12.27
C LEU A 191 19.18 -2.09 -12.86
N ALA A 192 18.17 -2.86 -13.26
CA ALA A 192 18.36 -4.19 -13.84
C ALA A 192 19.05 -4.16 -15.21
N THR A 193 18.87 -3.10 -15.99
CA THR A 193 19.31 -3.02 -17.39
C THR A 193 20.42 -2.01 -17.66
N ARG A 194 20.71 -1.08 -16.75
CA ARG A 194 21.68 0.03 -16.98
C ARG A 194 23.09 -0.42 -17.34
N ASN A 195 23.53 -1.57 -16.85
CA ASN A 195 24.92 -2.05 -17.02
C ASN A 195 25.06 -3.20 -18.04
N ARG A 196 23.97 -3.68 -18.66
CA ARG A 196 23.97 -4.82 -19.59
C ARG A 196 24.49 -4.48 -21.01
N GLY A 197 25.54 -3.68 -21.08
CA GLY A 197 26.32 -3.45 -22.31
C GLY A 197 27.43 -2.43 -22.14
N ARG A 198 28.07 -2.42 -20.96
CA ARG A 198 29.46 -1.96 -20.80
C ARG A 198 30.43 -3.14 -20.92
N LYS A 199 30.17 -4.02 -21.88
CA LYS A 199 31.08 -5.05 -22.36
C LYS A 199 31.16 -4.92 -23.86
#